data_AF-A0A0G1LBU9-F1
#
_entry.id   AF-A0A0G1LBU9-F1
#
_cell.length_a   1.000
_cell.length_b   1.000
_cell.length_c   1.000
_cell.angle_alpha   90.00
_cell.angle_beta   90.00
_cell.angle_gamma   90.00
#
_symmetry.space_group_name_H-M   'P 1'
#
loop_
_entity.id
_entity.type
_entity.pdbx_description
1 polymer ?
#
loop_
_entity_poly.entity_id
_entity_poly.type
_entity_poly.pdbx_seq_one_letter_code
_entity_poly.pdbx_strand_id
1 'polypeptide(L)'
;RKELFEKLGGFDEDFFMYFEDVDLCKRARAASFDVLLYSDFHVVHFGGKSFEDKKIQEDYYYESQDKYFLKHFGVSSLLLLRFLRLFH
;
A
#
# COMPACT_ATOMS: atom_id res chain seq x y z
N ARG A 1 7.46 -17.06 11.75
CA ARG A 1 7.66 -15.59 11.88
C ARG A 1 6.31 -14.86 12.08
N LYS A 2 5.60 -15.17 13.17
CA LYS A 2 4.34 -14.49 13.53
C LYS A 2 4.60 -13.26 14.43
N GLU A 3 5.61 -13.37 15.28
CA GLU A 3 6.01 -12.33 16.25
C GLU A 3 6.35 -10.98 15.61
N LEU A 4 7.02 -10.94 14.45
CA LEU A 4 7.32 -9.68 13.78
C LEU A 4 6.05 -9.01 13.26
N PHE A 5 5.14 -9.77 12.66
CA PHE A 5 3.88 -9.24 12.14
C PHE A 5 3.04 -8.66 13.29
N GLU A 6 2.93 -9.39 14.41
CA GLU A 6 2.23 -8.92 15.61
C GLU A 6 2.94 -7.71 16.26
N LYS A 7 4.28 -7.71 16.31
CA LYS A 7 5.07 -6.58 16.82
C LYS A 7 4.86 -5.30 16.01
N LEU A 8 4.67 -5.43 14.70
CA LEU A 8 4.36 -4.30 13.83
C LEU A 8 2.89 -3.86 13.92
N GLY A 9 2.02 -4.64 14.58
CA GLY A 9 0.57 -4.37 14.65
C GLY A 9 -0.23 -4.93 13.47
N GLY A 10 0.34 -5.86 12.70
CA GLY A 10 -0.33 -6.49 11.56
C GLY A 10 -0.51 -5.56 10.35
N PHE A 11 -1.48 -5.89 9.48
CA PHE A 11 -1.95 -4.97 8.45
C PHE A 11 -2.72 -3.83 9.11
N ASP A 12 -2.61 -2.64 8.52
CA ASP A 12 -3.38 -1.50 8.98
C ASP A 12 -4.78 -1.56 8.35
N GLU A 13 -5.80 -1.66 9.19
CA GLU A 13 -7.20 -1.81 8.80
C GLU A 13 -7.79 -0.56 8.13
N ASP A 14 -7.09 0.58 8.20
CA ASP A 14 -7.45 1.77 7.42
C ASP A 14 -7.32 1.53 5.90
N PHE A 15 -6.53 0.53 5.48
CA PHE A 15 -6.41 0.09 4.09
C PHE A 15 -7.32 -1.12 3.85
N PHE A 16 -8.43 -0.92 3.13
CA PHE A 16 -9.28 -2.03 2.70
C PHE A 16 -8.60 -2.89 1.63
N MET A 17 -7.99 -2.24 0.63
CA MET A 17 -7.22 -2.87 -0.44
C MET A 17 -6.20 -1.87 -0.99
N TYR A 18 -5.06 -2.39 -1.44
CA TYR A 18 -3.90 -1.62 -1.92
C TYR A 18 -3.19 -0.85 -0.80
N PHE A 19 -1.86 -0.78 -0.93
CA PHE A 19 -0.94 -0.10 0.00
C PHE A 19 -0.85 -0.70 1.41
N GLU A 20 -1.66 -1.70 1.78
CA GLU A 20 -1.57 -2.38 3.09
C GLU A 20 -0.24 -3.14 3.25
N ASP A 21 0.22 -3.75 2.17
CA ASP A 21 1.49 -4.48 2.09
C ASP A 21 2.68 -3.53 2.00
N VAL A 22 2.54 -2.44 1.23
CA VAL A 22 3.54 -1.37 1.12
C VAL A 22 3.75 -0.69 2.48
N ASP A 23 2.67 -0.39 3.20
CA ASP A 23 2.70 0.15 4.56
C ASP A 23 3.42 -0.79 5.53
N LEU A 24 3.07 -2.08 5.52
CA LEU A 24 3.72 -3.09 6.35
C LEU A 24 5.21 -3.19 6.06
N CYS A 25 5.61 -3.21 4.78
CA CYS A 25 7.01 -3.22 4.37
C CYS A 25 7.76 -1.97 4.84
N LYS A 26 7.13 -0.80 4.74
CA LYS A 26 7.72 0.46 5.22
C LYS A 26 7.91 0.45 6.73
N ARG A 27 6.91 -0.03 7.50
CA ARG A 27 7.02 -0.20 8.96
C ARG A 27 8.09 -1.20 9.35
N ALA A 28 8.21 -2.31 8.63
CA ALA A 28 9.27 -3.30 8.85
C ALA A 28 10.66 -2.68 8.66
N ARG A 29 10.87 -1.92 7.56
CA ARG A 29 12.12 -1.19 7.32
C ARG A 29 12.41 -0.15 8.41
N ALA A 30 11.40 0.59 8.84
CA ALA A 30 11.54 1.55 9.94
C ALA A 30 11.93 0.87 11.27
N ALA A 31 11.49 -0.37 11.48
CA ALA A 31 11.89 -1.21 12.60
C ALA A 31 13.24 -1.94 12.37
N SER A 32 14.04 -1.52 11.38
CA SER A 32 15.36 -2.07 11.04
C SER A 32 15.34 -3.54 10.58
N PHE A 33 14.25 -3.99 9.95
CA PHE A 33 14.18 -5.29 9.29
C PHE A 33 14.36 -5.17 7.78
N ASP A 34 14.96 -6.22 7.19
CA ASP A 34 15.11 -6.32 5.74
C ASP A 34 13.80 -6.73 5.06
N VAL A 35 13.50 -6.06 3.94
CA VAL A 35 12.41 -6.42 3.02
C VAL A 35 13.02 -6.74 1.67
N LEU A 36 13.00 -8.01 1.31
CA LEU A 36 13.72 -8.57 0.16
C LEU A 36 12.73 -9.06 -0.90
N LEU A 37 13.09 -8.88 -2.17
CA LEU A 37 12.43 -9.54 -3.30
C LEU A 37 13.20 -10.82 -3.61
N TYR A 38 12.50 -11.95 -3.62
CA TYR A 38 13.09 -13.25 -3.96
C TYR A 38 12.77 -13.60 -5.41
N SER A 39 13.78 -13.62 -6.28
CA SER A 39 13.63 -13.77 -7.73
C SER A 39 13.50 -15.22 -8.21
N ASP A 40 13.96 -16.19 -7.43
CA ASP A 40 14.10 -17.58 -7.90
C ASP A 40 12.79 -18.38 -7.81
N PHE A 41 11.71 -17.72 -7.38
CA PHE A 41 10.38 -18.29 -7.35
C PHE A 41 9.41 -17.33 -8.05
N HIS A 42 8.61 -17.88 -8.98
CA HIS A 42 7.66 -17.11 -9.76
C HIS A 42 6.24 -17.64 -9.56
N VAL A 43 5.31 -16.70 -9.40
CA VAL A 43 3.87 -16.97 -9.37
C VAL A 43 3.21 -16.08 -10.43
N VAL A 44 2.36 -16.67 -11.26
CA VAL A 44 1.56 -15.91 -12.24
C VAL A 44 0.36 -15.32 -11.52
N HIS A 45 0.30 -13.98 -11.45
CA HIS A 45 -0.85 -13.26 -10.90
C HIS A 45 -1.78 -12.84 -12.05
N PHE A 46 -3.02 -13.33 -12.04
CA PHE A 46 -4.07 -12.86 -12.95
C PHE A 46 -4.75 -11.62 -12.36
N GLY A 47 -4.23 -10.44 -12.69
CA GLY A 47 -4.63 -9.18 -12.05
C GLY A 47 -6.05 -8.73 -12.38
N GLY A 48 -6.58 -7.79 -11.60
CA GLY A 48 -7.83 -7.08 -11.90
C GLY A 48 -9.12 -7.91 -11.77
N LYS A 49 -9.08 -9.06 -11.10
CA LYS A 49 -10.27 -9.89 -10.86
C LYS A 49 -11.02 -9.57 -9.57
N SER A 50 -10.42 -8.77 -8.68
CA SER A 50 -11.06 -8.37 -7.41
C SER A 50 -12.24 -7.43 -7.62
N PHE A 51 -12.27 -6.72 -8.76
CA PHE A 51 -13.36 -5.82 -9.14
C PHE A 51 -13.70 -6.02 -10.62
N GLU A 52 -14.99 -6.14 -10.91
CA GLU A 52 -15.48 -6.12 -12.30
C GLU A 52 -15.51 -4.69 -12.85
N ASP A 53 -15.81 -3.71 -11.99
CA ASP A 53 -15.83 -2.29 -12.31
C ASP A 53 -14.46 -1.64 -12.04
N LYS A 54 -13.83 -1.16 -13.12
CA LYS A 54 -12.54 -0.47 -13.07
C LYS A 54 -12.58 0.85 -12.30
N LYS A 55 -13.72 1.55 -12.31
CA LYS A 55 -13.86 2.82 -11.59
C LYS A 55 -13.86 2.58 -10.08
N ILE A 56 -14.59 1.56 -9.63
CA ILE A 56 -14.58 1.15 -8.21
C ILE A 56 -13.16 0.73 -7.80
N GLN A 57 -12.46 -0.02 -8.65
CA GLN A 57 -11.07 -0.39 -8.42
C GLN A 57 -10.15 0.84 -8.25
N GLU A 58 -10.27 1.83 -9.14
CA GLU A 58 -9.51 3.08 -9.09
C GLU A 58 -9.84 3.89 -7.84
N ASP A 59 -11.13 3.99 -7.47
CA ASP A 59 -11.56 4.73 -6.28
C ASP A 59 -10.90 4.14 -5.01
N TYR A 60 -10.92 2.82 -4.84
CA TYR A 60 -10.21 2.16 -3.73
C TYR A 60 -8.70 2.36 -3.78
N TYR A 61 -8.10 2.28 -4.98
CA TYR A 61 -6.67 2.50 -5.13
C TYR A 61 -6.27 3.93 -4.70
N TYR A 62 -7.03 4.94 -5.14
CA TYR A 62 -6.75 6.33 -4.82
C TYR A 62 -7.06 6.68 -3.36
N GLU A 63 -8.11 6.10 -2.78
CA GLU A 63 -8.40 6.24 -1.36
C GLU A 63 -7.24 5.72 -0.51
N SER A 64 -6.77 4.50 -0.79
CA SER A 64 -5.63 3.91 -0.08
C SER A 64 -4.32 4.66 -0.34
N GLN A 65 -4.09 5.15 -1.56
CA GLN A 65 -2.93 5.99 -1.87
C GLN A 65 -2.93 7.28 -1.03
N ASP A 66 -4.08 7.95 -0.92
CA ASP A 66 -4.21 9.18 -0.14
C ASP A 66 -3.95 8.92 1.35
N LYS A 67 -4.50 7.83 1.91
CA LYS A 67 -4.23 7.39 3.30
C LYS A 67 -2.74 7.12 3.52
N TYR A 68 -2.08 6.42 2.60
CA TYR A 68 -0.65 6.12 2.68
C TYR A 68 0.20 7.40 2.66
N PHE A 69 -0.11 8.33 1.76
CA PHE A 69 0.62 9.60 1.66
C PHE A 69 0.44 10.47 2.91
N LEU A 70 -0.79 10.56 3.41
CA LEU A 70 -1.07 11.28 4.65
C LEU A 70 -0.29 10.68 5.83
N LYS A 71 -0.34 9.35 6.00
CA LYS A 71 0.29 8.62 7.10
C LYS A 71 1.81 8.77 7.11
N HIS A 72 2.46 8.73 5.95
CA HIS A 72 3.92 8.63 5.88
C HIS A 72 4.66 9.88 5.39
N PHE A 73 3.98 10.81 4.74
CA PHE A 73 4.60 11.97 4.09
C PHE A 73 3.87 13.30 4.40
N GLY A 74 2.74 13.24 5.12
CA GLY A 74 2.00 14.41 5.59
C GLY A 74 1.11 15.08 4.53
N VAL A 75 0.42 16.13 4.97
CA VAL A 75 -0.64 16.81 4.20
C VAL A 75 -0.09 17.54 2.97
N SER A 76 1.10 18.14 3.05
CA SER A 76 1.69 18.85 1.90
C SER A 76 1.94 17.91 0.72
N SER A 77 2.49 16.73 1.00
CA SER A 77 2.74 15.69 0.01
C SER A 77 1.43 15.15 -0.59
N LEU A 78 0.38 14.98 0.23
CA LEU A 78 -0.95 14.59 -0.24
C LEU A 78 -1.56 15.63 -1.17
N LEU A 79 -1.49 16.92 -0.81
CA LEU A 79 -2.03 18.00 -1.65
C LEU A 79 -1.31 18.09 -2.99
N LEU A 80 0.03 17.95 -2.98
CA LEU A 80 0.81 17.90 -4.21
C LEU A 80 0.43 16.69 -5.08
N LEU A 81 0.29 15.51 -4.48
CA LEU A 81 -0.12 14.29 -5.20
C LEU A 81 -1.50 14.47 -5.84
N ARG A 82 -2.48 14.98 -5.10
CA ARG A 82 -3.83 15.26 -5.61
C ARG A 82 -3.80 16.28 -6.74
N PHE A 83 -2.97 17.31 -6.64
CA PHE A 83 -2.77 18.27 -7.72
C PHE A 83 -2.19 17.59 -8.98
N LEU A 84 -1.16 16.77 -8.84
CA LEU A 84 -0.56 16.05 -9.97
C LEU A 84 -1.56 15.08 -10.63
N ARG A 85 -2.46 14.47 -9.85
CA ARG A 85 -3.51 13.57 -10.35
C ARG A 85 -4.50 14.26 -11.28
N LEU A 86 -4.69 15.58 -11.19
CA LEU A 86 -5.60 16.33 -12.09
C LEU A 86 -5.09 16.40 -13.53
N PHE A 87 -3.82 16.09 -13.76
CA PHE A 87 -3.18 16.12 -15.08
C PHE A 87 -2.99 14.72 -15.70
N HIS A 88 -3.52 13.68 -15.05
CA HIS A 88 -3.55 12.31 -15.54
C HIS A 88 -4.97 11.94 -15.96
#